data_AF-A0A0K2TP16-F1
#
_entry.id   AF-A0A0K2TP16-F1
#
_cell.length_a   1.000
_cell.length_b   1.000
_cell.length_c   1.000
_cell.angle_alpha   90.00
_cell.angle_beta   90.00
_cell.angle_gamma   90.00
#
_symmetry.space_group_name_H-M   'P 1'
#
loop_
_entity.id
_entity.type
_entity.pdbx_description
1 polymer ?
#
loop_
_entity_poly.entity_id
_entity_poly.type
_entity_poly.pdbx_seq_one_letter_code
_entity_poly.pdbx_strand_id
1 'polypeptide(L)' 'MLEKFISFLANDSLCNGRNKSQIEYEDLVNTVQNQRSLEFLRFILPKKMKFSEYLDMLGREGSPEKVEEFI' A
#
# COMPACT_ATOMS: atom_id res chain seq x y z
N MET A 1 13.13 17.40 -2.73
CA MET A 1 13.40 15.98 -2.41
C MET A 1 12.10 15.17 -2.45
N LEU A 2 11.04 15.62 -1.76
CA LEU A 2 9.72 14.99 -1.77
C LEU A 2 9.06 14.93 -3.16
N GLU A 3 9.13 16.00 -3.94
CA GLU A 3 8.55 16.03 -5.29
C GLU A 3 9.16 14.97 -6.21
N LYS A 4 10.49 14.79 -6.16
CA LYS A 4 11.19 13.74 -6.92
C LYS A 4 10.75 12.34 -6.49
N PHE A 5 10.47 12.15 -5.20
CA PHE A 5 9.95 10.89 -4.70
C PHE A 5 8.54 10.61 -5.24
N ILE A 6 7.66 11.61 -5.23
CA ILE A 6 6.29 11.48 -5.78
C ILE A 6 6.37 11.17 -7.28
N SER A 7 7.20 11.89 -8.04
CA SER A 7 7.38 11.62 -9.47
C SER A 7 7.98 10.24 -9.73
N PHE A 8 8.95 9.80 -8.92
CA PHE A 8 9.51 8.46 -9.02
C PHE A 8 8.44 7.39 -8.81
N LEU A 9 7.69 7.49 -7.71
CA LEU A 9 6.64 6.52 -7.37
C LEU A 9 5.55 6.47 -8.45
N ALA A 10 5.13 7.62 -8.97
CA ALA A 10 4.13 7.71 -10.03
C ALA A 10 4.64 7.08 -11.34
N ASN A 11 5.86 7.43 -11.77
CA ASN A 11 6.43 6.88 -12.99
C ASN A 11 6.67 5.37 -12.88
N ASP A 12 7.21 4.89 -11.76
CA ASP A 12 7.48 3.47 -11.58
C ASP A 12 6.17 2.66 -11.53
N SER A 13 5.14 3.21 -10.89
CA SER A 13 3.79 2.60 -10.87
C SER A 13 3.16 2.56 -12.26
N LEU A 14 3.28 3.63 -13.07
CA LEU A 14 2.77 3.66 -14.44
C LEU A 14 3.54 2.69 -15.37
N CYS A 15 4.87 2.64 -15.21
CA CYS A 15 5.74 1.77 -15.98
C CYS A 15 5.49 0.29 -15.68
N ASN A 16 5.20 -0.07 -14.42
CA ASN A 16 4.93 -1.44 -14.02
C ASN A 16 3.43 -1.82 -14.07
N GLY A 17 2.56 -0.82 -14.21
CA GLY A 17 1.11 -1.00 -14.28
C GLY A 17 0.61 -1.57 -15.61
N ARG A 18 -0.63 -2.08 -15.61
CA ARG A 18 -1.25 -2.68 -16.81
C ARG A 18 -1.62 -1.64 -17.85
N ASN A 19 -2.09 -0.48 -17.41
CA ASN A 19 -2.48 0.63 -18.27
C ASN A 19 -1.36 1.69 -18.29
N LYS A 20 -0.86 2.02 -19.49
CA LYS A 20 0.24 3.00 -19.65
C LYS A 20 -0.23 4.46 -19.71
N SER A 21 -1.54 4.71 -19.68
CA SER A 21 -2.10 6.06 -19.68
C SER A 21 -2.76 6.45 -18.36
N GLN A 22 -2.90 5.51 -17.41
CA GLN A 22 -3.53 5.77 -16.12
C GLN A 22 -2.92 4.89 -15.03
N ILE A 23 -2.70 5.48 -13.86
CA ILE A 23 -2.27 4.76 -12.66
C ILE A 23 -3.51 4.33 -11.88
N GLU A 24 -3.62 3.04 -11.59
CA GLU A 24 -4.62 2.51 -10.67
C GLU A 24 -4.00 2.24 -9.29
N TYR A 25 -4.85 2.13 -8.27
CA TYR A 25 -4.40 1.86 -6.91
C TYR A 25 -3.60 0.55 -6.80
N GLU A 26 -3.99 -0.46 -7.57
CA GLU A 26 -3.30 -1.75 -7.59
C GLU A 26 -1.87 -1.63 -8.13
N ASP A 27 -1.61 -0.70 -9.06
CA ASP A 27 -0.28 -0.46 -9.61
C ASP A 27 0.65 0.16 -8.54
N LEU A 28 0.13 1.10 -7.76
CA LEU A 28 0.85 1.70 -6.62
C LEU A 28 1.17 0.67 -5.54
N VAL A 29 0.17 -0.13 -5.16
CA VAL A 29 0.36 -1.20 -4.17
C VAL A 29 1.41 -2.19 -4.66
N ASN A 30 1.33 -2.66 -5.91
CA ASN A 30 2.28 -3.61 -6.45
C ASN A 30 3.71 -3.05 -6.45
N THR A 31 3.87 -1.78 -6.82
CA THR A 31 5.17 -1.09 -6.79
C THR A 31 5.77 -1.07 -5.38
N VAL A 32 4.97 -0.70 -4.39
CA VAL A 32 5.37 -0.65 -2.97
C VAL A 32 5.66 -2.04 -2.39
N GLN A 33 4.92 -3.06 -2.80
CA GLN A 33 5.14 -4.43 -2.33
C GLN A 33 6.41 -5.06 -2.95
N ASN A 34 6.77 -4.70 -4.18
CA ASN A 34 7.91 -5.30 -4.88
C ASN A 34 9.25 -4.60 -4.60
N GLN A 35 9.25 -3.38 -4.07
CA GLN A 35 10.46 -2.63 -3.79
C GLN A 35 10.76 -2.51 -2.30
N ARG A 36 11.96 -2.95 -1.89
CA ARG A 36 12.43 -2.87 -0.50
C ARG A 36 12.58 -1.42 0.00
N SER A 37 13.00 -0.50 -0.87
CA SER A 37 13.13 0.92 -0.55
C SER A 37 11.79 1.59 -0.21
N LEU A 38 10.66 0.98 -0.59
CA LEU A 38 9.31 1.51 -0.36
C LEU A 38 8.58 0.80 0.79
N GLU A 39 9.26 -0.06 1.56
CA GLU A 39 8.65 -0.84 2.64
C GLU A 39 7.90 0.02 3.66
N PHE A 40 8.40 1.23 3.94
CA PHE A 40 7.75 2.19 4.83
C PHE A 40 6.35 2.62 4.37
N LEU A 41 6.05 2.54 3.07
CA LEU A 41 4.72 2.87 2.54
C LEU A 41 3.71 1.74 2.70
N ARG A 42 4.11 0.50 3.03
CA ARG A 42 3.20 -0.66 3.10
C ARG A 42 2.12 -0.51 4.18
N PHE A 43 2.42 0.23 5.24
CA PHE A 43 1.45 0.56 6.30
C PHE A 43 0.41 1.59 5.84
N ILE A 44 0.76 2.47 4.89
CA ILE A 44 -0.12 3.52 4.37
C ILE A 44 -0.86 3.06 3.11
N LEU A 45 -0.23 2.19 2.32
CA LEU A 45 -0.74 1.60 1.08
C LEU A 45 -0.86 0.08 1.24
N PRO A 46 -1.85 -0.38 2.03
CA PRO A 46 -2.06 -1.80 2.26
C PRO A 46 -2.48 -2.49 0.96
N LYS A 47 -2.18 -3.78 0.86
CA LYS A 47 -2.69 -4.59 -0.25
C LYS A 47 -4.21 -4.64 -0.13
N LYS A 48 -4.93 -4.43 -1.26
CA LYS A 48 -6.38 -4.64 -1.29
C LYS A 48 -6.67 -6.04 -0.74
N MET A 49 -7.41 -6.06 0.35
CA MET A 49 -7.82 -7.26 1.05
C MET A 49 -9.30 -7.13 1.39
N LYS A 50 -9.99 -8.25 1.53
CA LYS A 50 -11.36 -8.24 2.02
C LYS A 50 -11.36 -7.78 3.47
N PHE A 51 -12.44 -7.11 3.87
CA PHE A 51 -12.63 -6.70 5.27
C PHE A 51 -12.52 -7.90 6.23
N SER A 52 -13.03 -9.07 5.82
CA SER A 52 -12.86 -10.33 6.57
C SER A 52 -11.39 -10.71 6.76
N GLU A 53 -10.56 -10.58 5.74
CA GLU A 53 -9.13 -10.88 5.81
C GLU A 53 -8.39 -9.87 6.70
N TYR A 54 -8.86 -8.61 6.74
CA TYR A 54 -8.31 -7.57 7.60
C TYR A 54 -8.60 -7.87 9.07
N LEU A 55 -9.84 -8.27 9.38
CA LEU A 55 -10.21 -8.73 10.72
C LEU A 55 -9.40 -9.97 11.14
N ASP A 56 -9.15 -10.90 10.22
CA ASP A 56 -8.32 -12.08 10.50
C ASP A 56 -6.84 -11.72 10.77
N MET A 57 -6.28 -10.72 10.07
CA MET A 57 -4.93 -10.22 10.34
C MET A 57 -4.84 -9.54 11.71
N LEU A 58 -5.82 -8.70 12.06
CA LEU A 58 -5.91 -8.08 13.38
C LEU A 58 -6.07 -9.11 14.51
N GLY A 59 -6.85 -10.17 14.25
CA GLY A 59 -7.07 -11.26 15.21
C GLY A 59 -5.84 -12.16 15.43
N ARG A 60 -4.87 -12.16 14.51
CA ARG A 60 -3.63 -12.95 14.61
C ARG A 60 -2.48 -12.24 15.32
N GLU A 61 -2.51 -10.92 15.46
CA GLU A 61 -1.43 -10.15 16.13
C GLU A 61 -1.75 -9.72 17.58
N GLY A 62 -2.94 -9.99 18.10
CA GLY A 62 -3.19 -9.95 19.55
C GLY A 62 -3.79 -8.64 20.08
N SER A 63 -4.89 -8.83 20.79
CA SER A 63 -5.73 -7.97 21.63
C SER A 63 -6.65 -6.91 20.95
N PRO A 64 -7.98 -7.02 21.14
CA PRO A 64 -9.00 -6.14 20.56
C PRO A 64 -9.11 -4.75 21.23
N GLU A 65 -8.16 -4.35 22.08
CA GLU A 65 -8.22 -3.09 22.83
C GLU A 65 -7.65 -1.87 22.11
N LYS A 66 -7.10 -1.99 20.89
CA LYS A 66 -6.48 -0.87 20.16
C LYS A 66 -7.29 -0.31 18.98
N VAL A 67 -8.52 -0.79 18.78
CA VAL A 67 -9.33 -0.36 17.62
C VAL A 67 -9.96 1.04 17.83
N GLU A 68 -10.06 1.51 19.08
CA GLU A 68 -10.62 2.84 19.39
C GLU A 68 -9.63 4.01 19.22
N GLU A 69 -8.33 3.77 18.96
CA GLU A 69 -7.33 4.84 18.89
C GLU A 69 -6.96 5.29 17.46
N PHE A 70 -7.58 4.71 16.42
CA PHE A 70 -7.21 4.93 15.01
C PHE A 70 -8.37 5.36 14.08
N ILE A 71 -9.48 5.87 14.62
CA ILE A 71 -10.49 6.61 13.84
C ILE A 71 -10.32 8.11 14.06
#